data_AF-A0A4Y7R9U6-F1
#
_entry.id   AF-A0A4Y7R9U6-F1
#
_cell.length_a   1.000
_cell.length_b   1.000
_cell.length_c   1.000
_cell.angle_alpha   90.00
_cell.angle_beta   90.00
_cell.angle_gamma   90.00
#
_symmetry.space_group_name_H-M   'P 1'
#
loop_
_entity.id
_entity.type
_entity.pdbx_description
1 polymer ?
#
loop_
_entity_poly.entity_id
_entity_poly.type
_entity_poly.pdbx_seq_one_letter_code
_entity_poly.pdbx_strand_id
1 'polypeptide(L)'
;MSFKFSVLDIETTGLFPAKHDKIIEIAIINLDSKGNVLSEFETLINPDRDLGPTNIHGISGRMVRNAPRFEDIIGDIFDNLAGNILVGHNISFDMRFIKYESEKMGFKIPDAPQICTMRLSKIVDPTVPSLQLGSLCNYFGITTEKHHAAYFDCLHTSRLFMKLLQDFGSDNLPNLTCAPVEKDCWPYVPKSNKYYKRENYSLQKEDDFISKIINRLPNLAESGENGFIEYLGLLDEILADRKITYDESESLFELASQYNITKPQAISLHKRYLVNVTRIALMDGIITDFEMKDIMQLAKLLHIARDDLDVIIQEEQKNIVSNGVVKPEIKNDIVGKSVCFTGTLTALYNGNPMAREMAQKMATEHGLIVKKSVTKDLDYLVTADPDSMSGKAKKARQYNTKILVEQAFWNLLGLNSKATSIHNLN
;
A
#
# COMPACT_ATOMS: atom_id res chain seq x y z
N MET A 1 -14.31 39.97 -24.27
CA MET A 1 -14.81 38.59 -24.13
C MET A 1 -14.43 38.10 -22.75
N SER A 2 -15.35 37.46 -22.02
CA SER A 2 -15.01 36.81 -20.75
C SER A 2 -14.42 35.44 -21.08
N PHE A 3 -13.12 35.27 -20.80
CA PHE A 3 -12.43 34.00 -20.98
C PHE A 3 -12.74 33.05 -19.82
N LYS A 4 -12.68 31.75 -20.10
CA LYS A 4 -12.72 30.70 -19.10
C LYS A 4 -11.39 29.96 -19.09
N PHE A 5 -11.01 29.47 -17.93
CA PHE A 5 -9.78 28.74 -17.74
C PHE A 5 -10.07 27.31 -17.32
N SER A 6 -9.29 26.36 -17.81
CA SER A 6 -9.22 25.01 -17.29
C SER A 6 -7.84 24.81 -16.71
N VAL A 7 -7.75 24.85 -15.39
CA VAL A 7 -6.52 24.51 -14.68
C VAL A 7 -6.47 23.00 -14.57
N LEU A 8 -5.35 22.37 -14.91
CA LEU A 8 -5.19 20.92 -14.82
C LEU A 8 -3.83 20.53 -14.26
N ASP A 9 -3.82 19.34 -13.67
CA ASP A 9 -2.65 18.64 -13.17
C ASP A 9 -2.86 17.12 -13.33
N ILE A 10 -1.80 16.39 -13.67
CA ILE A 10 -1.83 14.92 -13.80
C ILE A 10 -0.74 14.25 -12.98
N GLU A 11 -1.06 13.06 -12.48
CA GLU A 11 -0.06 12.11 -12.00
C GLU A 11 0.16 11.01 -13.04
N THR A 12 1.39 10.52 -13.14
CA THR A 12 1.80 9.60 -14.20
C THR A 12 2.70 8.49 -13.69
N THR A 13 2.74 7.35 -14.39
CA THR A 13 3.63 6.22 -14.05
C THR A 13 5.12 6.50 -14.31
N GLY A 14 5.43 7.62 -14.96
CA GLY A 14 6.75 7.98 -15.44
C GLY A 14 6.72 9.25 -16.28
N LEU A 15 7.81 9.59 -16.95
CA LEU A 15 7.98 10.92 -17.56
C LEU A 15 7.68 10.97 -19.06
N PHE A 16 7.52 9.84 -19.74
CA PHE A 16 7.52 9.78 -21.20
C PHE A 16 6.38 8.91 -21.74
N PRO A 17 5.28 9.50 -22.24
CA PRO A 17 4.16 8.72 -22.76
C PRO A 17 4.56 7.88 -23.99
N ALA A 18 5.51 8.38 -24.80
CA ALA A 18 6.12 7.64 -25.90
C ALA A 18 6.92 6.40 -25.47
N LYS A 19 7.30 6.28 -24.18
CA LYS A 19 7.92 5.09 -23.57
C LYS A 19 6.90 4.28 -22.77
N HIS A 20 5.63 4.36 -23.17
CA HIS A 20 4.48 3.66 -22.59
C HIS A 20 3.98 4.21 -21.25
N ASP A 21 4.56 5.27 -20.67
CA ASP A 21 4.07 5.85 -19.41
C ASP A 21 2.62 6.33 -19.55
N LYS A 22 1.85 6.16 -18.47
CA LYS A 22 0.41 6.36 -18.44
C LYS A 22 0.01 7.40 -17.40
N ILE A 23 -1.12 8.06 -17.65
CA ILE A 23 -1.80 8.90 -16.66
C ILE A 23 -2.49 7.99 -15.63
N ILE A 24 -2.35 8.32 -14.35
CA ILE A 24 -2.91 7.55 -13.22
C ILE A 24 -3.80 8.38 -12.31
N GLU A 25 -3.77 9.70 -12.45
CA GLU A 25 -4.73 10.63 -11.86
C GLU A 25 -4.80 11.87 -12.73
N ILE A 26 -5.98 12.49 -12.77
CA ILE A 26 -6.19 13.79 -13.40
C ILE A 26 -7.09 14.64 -12.52
N ALA A 27 -6.74 15.91 -12.38
CA ALA A 27 -7.62 16.94 -11.83
C ALA A 27 -7.76 18.10 -12.84
N ILE A 28 -8.98 18.62 -12.95
CA ILE A 28 -9.32 19.79 -13.77
C ILE A 28 -10.24 20.70 -12.95
N ILE A 29 -9.87 21.96 -12.78
CA ILE A 29 -10.68 22.99 -12.13
C ILE A 29 -10.97 24.07 -13.19
N ASN A 30 -12.25 24.23 -13.52
CA ASN A 30 -12.69 25.26 -14.46
C ASN A 30 -13.01 26.55 -13.71
N LEU A 31 -12.47 27.66 -14.18
CA LEU A 31 -12.63 28.98 -13.60
C LEU A 31 -13.28 29.95 -14.58
N ASP A 32 -14.07 30.89 -14.06
CA ASP A 32 -14.44 32.08 -14.82
C ASP A 32 -13.28 33.08 -14.91
N SER A 33 -13.47 34.17 -15.66
CA SER A 33 -12.43 35.22 -15.82
C SER A 33 -12.05 35.93 -14.52
N LYS A 34 -12.83 35.79 -13.44
CA LYS A 34 -12.58 36.37 -12.12
C LYS A 34 -11.94 35.37 -11.16
N GLY A 35 -11.76 34.12 -11.57
CA GLY A 35 -11.22 33.03 -10.74
C GLY A 35 -12.26 32.31 -9.89
N ASN A 36 -13.56 32.52 -10.12
CA ASN A 36 -14.59 31.72 -9.44
C ASN A 36 -14.63 30.33 -10.05
N VAL A 37 -14.71 29.30 -9.19
CA VAL A 37 -14.83 27.90 -9.62
C VAL A 37 -16.19 27.67 -10.26
N LEU A 38 -16.18 27.16 -11.49
CA LEU A 38 -17.36 26.79 -12.27
C LEU A 38 -17.66 25.30 -12.18
N SER A 39 -16.63 24.46 -12.22
CA SER A 39 -16.73 23.02 -12.10
C SER A 39 -15.39 22.41 -11.71
N GLU A 40 -15.44 21.21 -11.12
CA GLU A 40 -14.28 20.44 -10.72
C GLU A 40 -14.45 19.01 -11.23
N PHE A 41 -13.39 18.46 -11.81
CA PHE A 41 -13.32 17.08 -12.27
C PHE A 41 -12.04 16.48 -11.72
N GLU A 42 -12.16 15.33 -11.05
CA GLU A 42 -11.02 14.62 -10.48
C GLU A 42 -11.30 13.12 -10.56
N THR A 43 -10.32 12.35 -11.03
CA THR A 43 -10.39 10.89 -10.99
C THR A 43 -9.01 10.27 -11.02
N LEU A 44 -8.84 9.20 -10.24
CA LEU A 44 -7.84 8.18 -10.49
C LEU A 44 -8.11 7.50 -11.82
N ILE A 45 -7.06 6.95 -12.43
CA ILE A 45 -7.11 6.27 -13.72
C ILE A 45 -6.37 4.93 -13.58
N ASN A 46 -6.99 3.85 -14.02
CA ASN A 46 -6.32 2.56 -14.15
C ASN A 46 -5.46 2.55 -15.42
N PRO A 47 -4.12 2.43 -15.32
CA PRO A 47 -3.25 2.47 -16.49
C PRO A 47 -3.07 1.11 -17.17
N ASP A 48 -3.65 0.03 -16.65
CA ASP A 48 -3.42 -1.37 -17.05
C ASP A 48 -1.93 -1.76 -17.08
N ARG A 49 -1.13 -1.18 -16.17
CA ARG A 49 0.32 -1.45 -16.04
C ARG A 49 0.86 -1.14 -14.65
N ASP A 50 2.14 -1.44 -14.45
CA ASP A 50 2.91 -1.02 -13.28
C ASP A 50 2.93 0.52 -13.13
N LEU A 51 2.78 0.99 -11.89
CA LEU A 51 2.65 2.40 -11.54
C LEU A 51 3.96 3.16 -11.45
N GLY A 52 5.11 2.48 -11.54
CA GLY A 52 6.41 3.10 -11.35
C GLY A 52 6.62 3.58 -9.90
N PRO A 53 7.28 4.73 -9.68
CA PRO A 53 7.70 5.20 -8.36
C PRO A 53 6.55 5.77 -7.53
N THR A 54 5.76 4.87 -6.93
CA THR A 54 4.57 5.20 -6.11
C THR A 54 4.87 6.07 -4.89
N ASN A 55 6.12 6.15 -4.45
CA ASN A 55 6.58 7.02 -3.37
C ASN A 55 6.52 8.53 -3.72
N ILE A 56 6.39 8.89 -4.99
CA ILE A 56 6.32 10.29 -5.44
C ILE A 56 4.90 10.85 -5.26
N HIS A 57 3.89 10.14 -5.76
CA HIS A 57 2.51 10.61 -5.83
C HIS A 57 1.57 9.90 -4.83
N GLY A 58 2.04 8.85 -4.15
CA GLY A 58 1.29 8.13 -3.12
C GLY A 58 0.13 7.26 -3.64
N ILE A 59 0.04 7.05 -4.96
CA ILE A 59 -1.00 6.23 -5.60
C ILE A 59 -0.53 4.78 -5.66
N SER A 60 -1.29 3.86 -5.08
CA SER A 60 -1.01 2.43 -5.12
C SER A 60 -1.84 1.71 -6.19
N GLY A 61 -1.37 0.53 -6.63
CA GLY A 61 -2.09 -0.31 -7.60
C GLY A 61 -3.51 -0.66 -7.12
N ARG A 62 -3.69 -0.74 -5.80
CA ARG A 62 -4.98 -0.99 -5.18
C ARG A 62 -5.96 0.19 -5.32
N MET A 63 -5.47 1.42 -5.25
CA MET A 63 -6.31 2.61 -5.42
C MET A 63 -6.87 2.72 -6.84
N VAL A 64 -6.06 2.38 -7.84
CA VAL A 64 -6.45 2.54 -9.26
C VAL A 64 -7.16 1.33 -9.84
N ARG A 65 -7.16 0.17 -9.15
CA ARG A 65 -7.71 -1.08 -9.72
C ARG A 65 -9.15 -0.95 -10.22
N ASN A 66 -9.99 -0.26 -9.46
CA ASN A 66 -11.41 -0.04 -9.78
C ASN A 66 -11.66 1.32 -10.43
N ALA A 67 -10.60 2.09 -10.68
CA ALA A 67 -10.71 3.37 -11.33
C ALA A 67 -11.01 3.18 -12.83
N PRO A 68 -11.68 4.13 -13.49
CA PRO A 68 -11.89 4.07 -14.93
C PRO A 68 -10.55 4.06 -15.68
N ARG A 69 -10.55 3.56 -16.92
CA ARG A 69 -9.42 3.71 -17.84
C ARG A 69 -9.46 5.08 -18.51
N PHE A 70 -8.36 5.52 -19.11
CA PHE A 70 -8.36 6.80 -19.84
C PHE A 70 -9.41 6.83 -20.96
N GLU A 71 -9.60 5.70 -21.66
CA GLU A 71 -10.61 5.55 -22.72
C GLU A 71 -12.05 5.72 -22.24
N ASP A 72 -12.31 5.41 -20.97
CA ASP A 72 -13.63 5.60 -20.36
C ASP A 72 -13.96 7.08 -20.13
N ILE A 73 -12.96 7.93 -19.92
CA ILE A 73 -13.15 9.32 -19.43
C ILE A 73 -12.71 10.38 -20.43
N ILE A 74 -12.23 10.01 -21.62
CA ILE A 74 -11.72 10.97 -22.59
C ILE A 74 -12.78 12.01 -23.00
N GLY A 75 -14.05 11.63 -23.09
CA GLY A 75 -15.17 12.56 -23.35
C GLY A 75 -15.40 13.55 -22.22
N ASP A 76 -15.23 13.13 -20.97
CA ASP A 76 -15.31 14.00 -19.79
C ASP A 76 -14.14 15.00 -19.76
N ILE A 77 -12.94 14.55 -20.14
CA ILE A 77 -11.76 15.43 -20.28
C ILE A 77 -12.00 16.47 -21.38
N PHE A 78 -12.44 16.08 -22.58
CA PHE A 78 -12.69 17.01 -23.67
C PHE A 78 -13.78 18.03 -23.33
N ASP A 79 -14.85 17.62 -22.65
CA ASP A 79 -15.91 18.56 -22.23
C ASP A 79 -15.39 19.63 -21.25
N ASN A 80 -14.44 19.25 -20.39
CA ASN A 80 -13.83 20.19 -19.45
C ASN A 80 -12.84 21.15 -20.13
N LEU A 81 -12.05 20.69 -21.10
CA LEU A 81 -10.99 21.49 -21.73
C LEU A 81 -11.50 22.36 -22.90
N ALA A 82 -12.54 21.91 -23.61
CA ALA A 82 -12.97 22.55 -24.85
C ALA A 82 -13.56 23.95 -24.61
N GLY A 83 -13.11 24.92 -25.42
CA GLY A 83 -13.53 26.33 -25.31
C GLY A 83 -12.81 27.15 -24.24
N ASN A 84 -11.88 26.56 -23.49
CA ASN A 84 -11.17 27.22 -22.39
C ASN A 84 -9.69 27.46 -22.72
N ILE A 85 -9.07 28.39 -21.99
CA ILE A 85 -7.60 28.54 -21.94
C ILE A 85 -7.06 27.52 -20.94
N LEU A 86 -6.11 26.71 -21.36
CA LEU A 86 -5.55 25.64 -20.53
C LEU A 86 -4.45 26.20 -19.64
N VAL A 87 -4.46 25.86 -18.36
CA VAL A 87 -3.52 26.39 -17.37
C VAL A 87 -2.93 25.24 -16.58
N GLY A 88 -1.63 25.27 -16.33
CA GLY A 88 -0.98 24.23 -15.51
C GLY A 88 0.38 24.66 -15.01
N HIS A 89 0.89 23.96 -14.01
CA HIS A 89 2.23 24.14 -13.51
C HIS A 89 3.17 23.18 -14.24
N ASN A 90 3.89 23.69 -15.24
CA ASN A 90 4.54 22.86 -16.28
C ASN A 90 3.56 22.20 -17.28
N ILE A 91 2.49 22.92 -17.66
CA ILE A 91 1.38 22.44 -18.53
C ILE A 91 1.78 21.65 -19.79
N SER A 92 2.98 21.89 -20.33
CA SER A 92 3.50 21.11 -21.46
C SER A 92 3.67 19.62 -21.15
N PHE A 93 3.92 19.28 -19.89
CA PHE A 93 4.00 17.92 -19.38
C PHE A 93 2.62 17.25 -19.31
N ASP A 94 1.60 17.95 -18.84
CA ASP A 94 0.24 17.39 -18.76
C ASP A 94 -0.33 17.19 -20.17
N MET A 95 -0.21 18.23 -21.00
CA MET A 95 -0.79 18.24 -22.35
C MET A 95 -0.13 17.23 -23.28
N ARG A 96 1.16 16.92 -23.13
CA ARG A 96 1.79 15.86 -23.96
C ARG A 96 1.25 14.47 -23.64
N PHE A 97 0.88 14.19 -22.39
CA PHE A 97 0.27 12.92 -22.01
C PHE A 97 -1.17 12.84 -22.54
N ILE A 98 -1.96 13.90 -22.35
CA ILE A 98 -3.34 13.97 -22.85
C ILE A 98 -3.38 13.86 -24.37
N LYS A 99 -2.50 14.59 -25.09
CA LYS A 99 -2.37 14.50 -26.55
C LYS A 99 -2.02 13.07 -26.99
N TYR A 100 -1.02 12.47 -26.36
CA TYR A 100 -0.57 11.13 -26.73
C TYR A 100 -1.66 10.07 -26.53
N GLU A 101 -2.33 10.06 -25.36
CA GLU A 101 -3.43 9.12 -25.09
C GLU A 101 -4.60 9.33 -26.05
N SER A 102 -4.94 10.58 -26.36
CA SER A 102 -5.99 10.93 -27.33
C SER A 102 -5.65 10.40 -28.74
N GLU A 103 -4.41 10.62 -29.19
CA GLU A 103 -3.94 10.18 -30.51
C GLU A 103 -3.95 8.66 -30.65
N LYS A 104 -3.61 7.90 -29.59
CA LYS A 104 -3.70 6.44 -29.60
C LYS A 104 -5.13 5.93 -29.83
N MET A 105 -6.12 6.73 -29.46
CA MET A 105 -7.54 6.43 -29.64
C MET A 105 -8.10 7.01 -30.95
N GLY A 106 -7.25 7.61 -31.80
CA GLY A 106 -7.65 8.21 -33.06
C GLY A 106 -8.20 9.63 -32.95
N PHE A 107 -8.10 10.26 -31.78
CA PHE A 107 -8.56 11.62 -31.55
C PHE A 107 -7.41 12.62 -31.66
N LYS A 108 -7.55 13.58 -32.57
CA LYS A 108 -6.62 14.71 -32.68
C LYS A 108 -7.22 15.92 -31.97
N ILE A 109 -6.64 16.32 -30.84
CA ILE A 109 -7.06 17.53 -30.13
C ILE A 109 -6.44 18.79 -30.77
N PRO A 110 -7.14 19.93 -30.78
CA PRO A 110 -6.61 21.16 -31.34
C PRO A 110 -5.45 21.72 -30.49
N ASP A 111 -4.64 22.60 -31.10
CA ASP A 111 -3.64 23.38 -30.37
C ASP A 111 -4.32 24.51 -29.58
N ALA A 112 -4.87 24.14 -28.43
CA ALA A 112 -5.52 25.06 -27.51
C ALA A 112 -4.50 26.01 -26.83
N PRO A 113 -4.90 27.26 -26.54
CA PRO A 113 -4.07 28.21 -25.81
C PRO A 113 -3.68 27.68 -24.43
N GLN A 114 -2.40 27.82 -24.07
CA GLN A 114 -1.84 27.30 -22.83
C GLN A 114 -1.12 28.40 -22.05
N ILE A 115 -1.31 28.43 -20.73
CA ILE A 115 -0.56 29.29 -19.80
C ILE A 115 0.16 28.40 -18.78
N CYS A 116 1.48 28.52 -18.73
CA CYS A 116 2.30 27.83 -17.74
C CYS A 116 2.60 28.75 -16.56
N THR A 117 2.17 28.38 -15.35
CA THR A 117 2.38 29.23 -14.16
C THR A 117 3.86 29.44 -13.84
N MET A 118 4.75 28.46 -14.10
CA MET A 118 6.21 28.64 -13.97
C MET A 118 6.73 29.79 -14.84
N ARG A 119 6.27 29.86 -16.10
CA ARG A 119 6.69 30.90 -17.06
C ARG A 119 6.10 32.23 -16.66
N LEU A 120 4.82 32.26 -16.30
CA LEU A 120 4.15 33.47 -15.86
C LEU A 120 4.78 34.03 -14.58
N SER A 121 5.16 33.19 -13.62
CA SER A 121 5.89 33.63 -12.42
C SER A 121 7.18 34.35 -12.75
N LYS A 122 7.98 33.85 -13.71
CA LYS A 122 9.22 34.53 -14.15
C LYS A 122 8.98 35.84 -14.89
N ILE A 123 7.85 35.95 -15.60
CA ILE A 123 7.46 37.19 -16.28
C ILE A 123 7.04 38.25 -15.26
N VAL A 124 6.22 37.85 -14.29
CA VAL A 124 5.74 38.73 -13.21
C VAL A 124 6.89 39.16 -12.30
N ASP A 125 7.74 38.22 -11.90
CA ASP A 125 8.90 38.48 -11.06
C ASP A 125 10.10 37.61 -11.48
N PRO A 126 11.09 38.21 -12.18
CA PRO A 126 12.30 37.49 -12.60
C PRO A 126 13.14 36.96 -11.42
N THR A 127 12.98 37.52 -10.22
CA THR A 127 13.81 37.24 -9.03
C THR A 127 13.38 36.00 -8.24
N VAL A 128 12.26 35.35 -8.61
CA VAL A 128 11.77 34.15 -7.90
C VAL A 128 12.87 33.08 -7.77
N PRO A 129 13.12 32.56 -6.55
CA PRO A 129 14.29 31.73 -6.26
C PRO A 129 14.11 30.27 -6.68
N SER A 130 12.87 29.79 -6.75
CA SER A 130 12.50 28.43 -7.14
C SER A 130 11.22 28.48 -7.96
N LEU A 131 11.12 27.57 -8.93
CA LEU A 131 9.93 27.40 -9.77
C LEU A 131 9.08 26.19 -9.36
N GLN A 132 9.40 25.54 -8.24
CA GLN A 132 8.54 24.50 -7.69
C GLN A 132 7.23 25.13 -7.20
N LEU A 133 6.10 24.46 -7.45
CA LEU A 133 4.76 24.96 -7.10
C LEU A 133 4.67 25.42 -5.65
N GLY A 134 5.06 24.57 -4.69
CA GLY A 134 5.04 24.91 -3.27
C GLY A 134 5.92 26.12 -2.92
N SER A 135 7.10 26.27 -3.55
CA SER A 135 7.97 27.43 -3.35
C SER A 135 7.34 28.71 -3.89
N LEU A 136 6.72 28.66 -5.07
CA LEU A 136 6.03 29.81 -5.67
C LEU A 136 4.80 30.19 -4.86
N CYS A 137 3.98 29.22 -4.44
CA CYS A 137 2.85 29.50 -3.55
C CYS A 137 3.31 30.22 -2.28
N ASN A 138 4.37 29.74 -1.63
CA ASN A 138 4.94 30.42 -0.46
C ASN A 138 5.45 31.83 -0.79
N TYR A 139 6.17 32.00 -1.90
CA TYR A 139 6.71 33.28 -2.34
C TYR A 139 5.60 34.33 -2.58
N PHE A 140 4.50 33.92 -3.21
CA PHE A 140 3.36 34.79 -3.51
C PHE A 140 2.31 34.85 -2.37
N GLY A 141 2.63 34.32 -1.18
CA GLY A 141 1.77 34.41 0.01
C GLY A 141 0.52 33.52 -0.02
N ILE A 142 0.56 32.43 -0.78
CA ILE A 142 -0.55 31.47 -0.95
C ILE A 142 -0.35 30.31 0.01
N THR A 143 -1.32 30.10 0.90
CA THR A 143 -1.34 28.94 1.80
C THR A 143 -1.55 27.66 1.00
N THR A 144 -0.69 26.68 1.26
CA THR A 144 -0.76 25.33 0.68
C THR A 144 -1.15 24.32 1.74
N GLU A 145 -1.98 23.36 1.34
CA GLU A 145 -2.30 22.19 2.15
C GLU A 145 -1.35 21.06 1.73
N LYS A 146 -0.81 20.30 2.68
CA LYS A 146 0.14 19.22 2.35
C LYS A 146 -0.60 17.95 1.96
N HIS A 147 -0.88 17.83 0.67
CA HIS A 147 -1.43 16.61 0.07
C HIS A 147 -0.78 16.40 -1.30
N HIS A 148 -0.04 15.30 -1.48
CA HIS A 148 0.55 14.89 -2.76
C HIS A 148 -0.53 14.24 -3.63
N ALA A 149 -1.45 15.04 -4.17
CA ALA A 149 -2.53 14.59 -5.04
C ALA A 149 -2.86 15.65 -6.09
N ALA A 150 -3.18 15.19 -7.31
CA ALA A 150 -3.37 16.07 -8.46
C ALA A 150 -4.38 17.19 -8.19
N TYR A 151 -5.44 16.90 -7.42
CA TYR A 151 -6.45 17.90 -7.05
C TYR A 151 -5.86 19.06 -6.25
N PHE A 152 -5.02 18.80 -5.25
CA PHE A 152 -4.44 19.86 -4.44
C PHE A 152 -3.40 20.66 -5.22
N ASP A 153 -2.61 20.01 -6.08
CA ASP A 153 -1.67 20.70 -6.96
C ASP A 153 -2.40 21.54 -8.02
N CYS A 154 -3.52 21.05 -8.56
CA CYS A 154 -4.41 21.82 -9.43
C CYS A 154 -5.05 23.02 -8.69
N LEU A 155 -5.46 22.85 -7.43
CA LEU A 155 -6.02 23.92 -6.59
C LEU A 155 -4.98 24.99 -6.26
N HIS A 156 -3.77 24.59 -5.87
CA HIS A 156 -2.65 25.50 -5.64
C HIS A 156 -2.25 26.24 -6.92
N THR A 157 -2.22 25.53 -8.05
CA THR A 157 -1.96 26.11 -9.37
C THR A 157 -3.04 27.12 -9.74
N SER A 158 -4.32 26.84 -9.44
CA SER A 158 -5.43 27.77 -9.67
C SER A 158 -5.26 29.06 -8.88
N ARG A 159 -4.95 28.95 -7.58
CA ARG A 159 -4.70 30.11 -6.71
C ARG A 159 -3.49 30.91 -7.18
N LEU A 160 -2.40 30.23 -7.52
CA LEU A 160 -1.18 30.85 -8.04
C LEU A 160 -1.44 31.56 -9.36
N PHE A 161 -2.14 30.91 -10.29
CA PHE A 161 -2.50 31.51 -11.57
C PHE A 161 -3.29 32.79 -11.39
N MET A 162 -4.33 32.79 -10.55
CA MET A 162 -5.14 33.99 -10.34
C MET A 162 -4.34 35.13 -9.70
N LYS A 163 -3.45 34.82 -8.75
CA LYS A 163 -2.54 35.81 -8.16
C LYS A 163 -1.59 36.40 -9.20
N LEU A 164 -0.96 35.56 -10.02
CA LEU A 164 -0.06 36.00 -11.07
C LEU A 164 -0.77 36.80 -12.15
N LEU A 165 -1.99 36.41 -12.53
CA LEU A 165 -2.79 37.13 -13.52
C LEU A 165 -3.19 38.52 -13.00
N GLN A 166 -3.51 38.62 -11.71
CA GLN A 166 -3.76 39.90 -11.06
C GLN A 166 -2.52 40.80 -11.10
N ASP A 167 -1.35 40.25 -10.74
CA ASP A 167 -0.09 41.00 -10.69
C ASP A 167 0.42 41.39 -12.10
N PHE A 168 0.15 40.56 -13.11
CA PHE A 168 0.46 40.84 -14.53
C PHE A 168 -0.51 41.86 -15.18
N GLY A 169 -1.71 42.00 -14.62
CA GLY A 169 -2.82 42.77 -15.17
C GLY A 169 -3.63 41.97 -16.18
N SER A 170 -4.88 41.64 -15.85
CA SER A 170 -5.75 40.80 -16.68
C SER A 170 -6.02 41.35 -18.09
N ASP A 171 -5.94 42.67 -18.26
CA ASP A 171 -6.11 43.32 -19.56
C ASP A 171 -4.97 42.96 -20.54
N ASN A 172 -3.84 42.49 -20.01
CA ASN A 172 -2.70 42.02 -20.79
C ASN A 172 -2.80 40.53 -21.16
N LEU A 173 -3.88 39.82 -20.80
CA LEU A 173 -4.06 38.40 -21.13
C LEU A 173 -3.84 38.06 -22.63
N PRO A 174 -4.26 38.89 -23.61
CA PRO A 174 -3.96 38.65 -25.02
C PRO A 174 -2.45 38.64 -25.36
N ASN A 175 -1.59 39.19 -24.50
CA ASN A 175 -0.14 39.15 -24.66
C ASN A 175 0.47 37.84 -24.15
N LEU A 176 -0.27 37.09 -23.31
CA LEU A 176 0.18 35.80 -22.77
C LEU A 176 -0.24 34.63 -23.68
N THR A 177 -1.37 34.76 -24.37
CA THR A 177 -1.97 33.66 -25.13
C THR A 177 -2.95 34.15 -26.20
N CYS A 178 -3.32 33.27 -27.13
CA CYS A 178 -4.31 33.55 -28.15
C CYS A 178 -5.75 33.31 -27.65
N ALA A 179 -6.73 33.67 -28.48
CA ALA A 179 -8.14 33.41 -28.18
C ALA A 179 -8.41 31.90 -28.01
N PRO A 180 -9.35 31.51 -27.12
CA PRO A 180 -9.77 30.12 -26.96
C PRO A 180 -10.18 29.51 -28.30
N VAL A 181 -9.81 28.24 -28.47
CA VAL A 181 -10.30 27.45 -29.60
C VAL A 181 -11.76 27.08 -29.34
N GLU A 182 -12.62 27.32 -30.32
CA GLU A 182 -14.06 27.00 -30.24
C GLU A 182 -14.30 25.52 -29.91
N LYS A 183 -15.37 25.26 -29.16
CA LYS A 183 -15.71 23.90 -28.69
C LYS A 183 -15.88 22.90 -29.85
N ASP A 184 -16.37 23.36 -30.99
CA ASP A 184 -16.62 22.53 -32.17
C ASP A 184 -15.34 22.05 -32.87
N CYS A 185 -14.18 22.65 -32.56
CA CYS A 185 -12.88 22.19 -33.04
C CYS A 185 -12.32 21.03 -32.20
N TRP A 186 -12.93 20.70 -31.06
CA TRP A 186 -12.55 19.55 -30.25
C TRP A 186 -13.30 18.29 -30.70
N PRO A 187 -12.68 17.10 -30.63
CA PRO A 187 -13.38 15.86 -30.92
C PRO A 187 -14.58 15.68 -29.99
N TYR A 188 -15.73 15.28 -30.54
CA TYR A 188 -16.88 14.91 -29.73
C TYR A 188 -16.80 13.45 -29.31
N VAL A 189 -16.75 13.22 -28.00
CA VAL A 189 -16.87 11.90 -27.39
C VAL A 189 -17.92 12.00 -26.29
N PRO A 190 -18.93 11.11 -26.24
CA PRO A 190 -19.93 11.14 -25.17
C PRO A 190 -19.27 11.02 -23.79
N LYS A 191 -19.73 11.84 -22.85
CA LYS A 191 -19.31 11.77 -21.46
C LYS A 191 -19.76 10.47 -20.82
N SER A 192 -18.85 9.80 -20.12
CA SER A 192 -19.23 8.63 -19.31
C SER A 192 -19.69 9.04 -17.92
N ASN A 193 -19.25 10.22 -17.44
CA ASN A 193 -19.38 10.67 -16.05
C ASN A 193 -18.87 9.62 -15.04
N LYS A 194 -17.94 8.75 -15.46
CA LYS A 194 -17.25 7.83 -14.56
C LYS A 194 -16.13 8.59 -13.85
N TYR A 195 -16.08 8.51 -12.54
CA TYR A 195 -15.01 9.06 -11.73
C TYR A 195 -14.76 8.17 -10.52
N TYR A 196 -13.51 8.12 -10.08
CA TYR A 196 -13.08 7.36 -8.92
C TYR A 196 -11.98 8.13 -8.21
N LYS A 197 -12.29 8.80 -7.11
CA LYS A 197 -11.35 9.65 -6.38
C LYS A 197 -10.54 8.86 -5.36
N ARG A 198 -9.44 9.45 -4.87
CA ARG A 198 -8.67 8.89 -3.74
C ARG A 198 -9.53 8.63 -2.51
N GLU A 199 -10.52 9.48 -2.23
CA GLU A 199 -11.46 9.28 -1.11
C GLU A 199 -12.42 8.11 -1.32
N ASN A 200 -12.72 7.70 -2.57
CA ASN A 200 -13.52 6.50 -2.82
C ASN A 200 -12.77 5.24 -2.36
N TYR A 201 -11.44 5.27 -2.36
CA TYR A 201 -10.63 4.25 -1.70
C TYR A 201 -10.73 4.35 -0.17
N SER A 202 -10.66 5.55 0.42
CA SER A 202 -10.84 5.73 1.88
C SER A 202 -12.24 5.38 2.40
N LEU A 203 -13.28 5.49 1.55
CA LEU A 203 -14.65 5.08 1.85
C LEU A 203 -14.88 3.56 1.66
N GLN A 204 -14.00 2.88 0.92
CA GLN A 204 -13.83 1.44 1.03
C GLN A 204 -13.03 1.17 2.31
N LYS A 205 -13.74 1.23 3.45
CA LYS A 205 -13.34 0.79 4.80
C LYS A 205 -12.10 -0.10 4.79
N GLU A 206 -11.12 0.26 5.63
CA GLU A 206 -10.02 -0.60 6.11
C GLU A 206 -10.26 -2.08 5.81
N ASP A 207 -9.66 -2.52 4.71
CA ASP A 207 -9.21 -3.88 4.41
C ASP A 207 -10.11 -5.01 4.91
N ASP A 208 -11.37 -5.03 4.47
CA ASP A 208 -12.24 -6.20 4.59
C ASP A 208 -11.88 -7.29 3.55
N PHE A 209 -10.59 -7.60 3.42
CA PHE A 209 -10.14 -8.67 2.54
C PHE A 209 -10.57 -10.02 3.08
N ILE A 210 -10.39 -10.24 4.38
CA ILE A 210 -10.73 -11.50 5.02
C ILE A 210 -12.24 -11.78 4.92
N SER A 211 -13.16 -10.82 5.20
CA SER A 211 -14.59 -11.17 5.01
C SER A 211 -14.98 -11.35 3.56
N LYS A 212 -14.33 -10.68 2.60
CA LYS A 212 -14.54 -10.95 1.17
C LYS A 212 -14.17 -12.39 0.80
N ILE A 213 -13.06 -12.90 1.32
CA ILE A 213 -12.67 -14.31 1.17
C ILE A 213 -13.70 -15.22 1.85
N ILE A 214 -14.03 -14.97 3.13
CA ILE A 214 -14.99 -15.76 3.90
C ILE A 214 -16.36 -15.84 3.20
N ASN A 215 -16.83 -14.76 2.58
CA ASN A 215 -18.10 -14.74 1.87
C ASN A 215 -18.09 -15.48 0.52
N ARG A 216 -16.91 -15.77 -0.04
CA ARG A 216 -16.75 -16.58 -1.26
C ARG A 216 -16.65 -18.08 -0.98
N LEU A 217 -16.35 -18.48 0.26
CA LEU A 217 -16.19 -19.89 0.63
C LEU A 217 -17.54 -20.63 0.70
N PRO A 218 -17.57 -21.94 0.40
CA PRO A 218 -18.79 -22.73 0.48
C PRO A 218 -19.39 -22.70 1.89
N ASN A 219 -20.68 -22.44 2.01
CA ASN A 219 -21.39 -22.48 3.28
C ASN A 219 -22.04 -23.87 3.49
N LEU A 220 -21.20 -24.87 3.71
CA LEU A 220 -21.59 -26.27 3.92
C LEU A 220 -21.30 -26.70 5.36
N ALA A 221 -22.00 -27.73 5.83
CA ALA A 221 -21.75 -28.33 7.14
C ALA A 221 -20.29 -28.82 7.24
N GLU A 222 -19.72 -28.74 8.44
CA GLU A 222 -18.33 -29.12 8.69
C GLU A 222 -18.13 -30.62 8.43
N SER A 223 -17.17 -30.95 7.55
CA SER A 223 -16.77 -32.34 7.31
C SER A 223 -15.27 -32.39 7.06
N GLY A 224 -14.54 -33.20 7.86
CA GLY A 224 -13.09 -33.31 7.81
C GLY A 224 -12.32 -32.09 8.33
N GLU A 225 -11.02 -32.27 8.58
CA GLU A 225 -10.08 -31.22 9.04
C GLU A 225 -8.86 -31.07 8.09
N ASN A 226 -9.05 -31.40 6.81
CA ASN A 226 -7.96 -31.34 5.84
C ASN A 226 -7.52 -29.89 5.59
N GLY A 227 -6.21 -29.65 5.55
CA GLY A 227 -5.64 -28.34 5.21
C GLY A 227 -5.64 -27.31 6.33
N PHE A 228 -6.08 -27.65 7.54
CA PHE A 228 -6.20 -26.68 8.64
C PHE A 228 -4.84 -26.14 9.10
N ILE A 229 -3.81 -26.98 9.11
CA ILE A 229 -2.45 -26.58 9.51
C ILE A 229 -1.85 -25.65 8.44
N GLU A 230 -2.03 -26.00 7.18
CA GLU A 230 -1.60 -25.21 6.03
C GLU A 230 -2.30 -23.85 6.02
N TYR A 231 -3.60 -23.83 6.26
CA TYR A 231 -4.40 -22.61 6.33
C TYR A 231 -3.94 -21.69 7.47
N LEU A 232 -3.75 -22.23 8.67
CA LEU A 232 -3.25 -21.47 9.81
C LEU A 232 -1.81 -20.98 9.61
N GLY A 233 -0.97 -21.77 8.93
CA GLY A 233 0.39 -21.39 8.59
C GLY A 233 0.43 -20.20 7.63
N LEU A 234 -0.33 -20.25 6.54
CA LEU A 234 -0.42 -19.13 5.60
C LEU A 234 -1.07 -17.90 6.25
N LEU A 235 -2.09 -18.10 7.08
CA LEU A 235 -2.73 -17.00 7.83
C LEU A 235 -1.72 -16.29 8.76
N ASP A 236 -0.83 -17.03 9.42
CA ASP A 236 0.23 -16.46 10.27
C ASP A 236 1.23 -15.62 9.46
N GLU A 237 1.64 -16.12 8.30
CA GLU A 237 2.54 -15.42 7.38
C GLU A 237 1.91 -14.10 6.89
N ILE A 238 0.65 -14.15 6.46
CA ILE A 238 -0.09 -12.97 5.98
C ILE A 238 -0.28 -11.93 7.10
N LEU A 239 -0.56 -12.37 8.33
CA LEU A 239 -0.84 -11.44 9.42
C LEU A 239 0.43 -10.86 10.05
N ALA A 240 1.63 -11.33 9.70
CA ALA A 240 2.88 -10.99 10.36
C ALA A 240 3.18 -9.48 10.41
N ASP A 241 2.87 -8.74 9.34
CA ASP A 241 3.10 -7.28 9.25
C ASP A 241 1.85 -6.43 9.61
N ARG A 242 0.76 -7.11 10.02
CA ARG A 242 -0.55 -6.54 10.34
C ARG A 242 -1.20 -5.76 9.21
N LYS A 243 -0.85 -6.07 7.96
CA LYS A 243 -1.48 -5.57 6.74
C LYS A 243 -1.85 -6.77 5.88
N ILE A 244 -2.96 -6.68 5.16
CA ILE A 244 -3.37 -7.75 4.26
C ILE A 244 -3.45 -7.15 2.88
N THR A 245 -2.64 -7.64 1.96
CA THR A 245 -2.71 -7.31 0.56
C THR A 245 -3.77 -8.15 -0.15
N TYR A 246 -4.15 -7.72 -1.35
CA TYR A 246 -5.08 -8.50 -2.16
C TYR A 246 -4.50 -9.87 -2.53
N ASP A 247 -3.23 -9.92 -2.93
CA ASP A 247 -2.58 -11.15 -3.39
C ASP A 247 -2.45 -12.17 -2.26
N GLU A 248 -2.17 -11.71 -1.03
CA GLU A 248 -2.21 -12.53 0.18
C GLU A 248 -3.61 -13.08 0.45
N SER A 249 -4.64 -12.23 0.31
CA SER A 249 -6.02 -12.65 0.51
C SER A 249 -6.44 -13.69 -0.54
N GLU A 250 -6.08 -13.51 -1.82
CA GLU A 250 -6.36 -14.50 -2.86
C GLU A 250 -5.58 -15.79 -2.64
N SER A 251 -4.31 -15.72 -2.20
CA SER A 251 -3.53 -16.92 -1.83
C SER A 251 -4.21 -17.73 -0.72
N LEU A 252 -4.78 -17.04 0.28
CA LEU A 252 -5.54 -17.67 1.36
C LEU A 252 -6.84 -18.32 0.85
N PHE A 253 -7.52 -17.70 -0.12
CA PHE A 253 -8.71 -18.28 -0.75
C PHE A 253 -8.40 -19.47 -1.65
N GLU A 254 -7.34 -19.40 -2.44
CA GLU A 254 -6.88 -20.51 -3.28
C GLU A 254 -6.54 -21.72 -2.42
N LEU A 255 -5.82 -21.52 -1.31
CA LEU A 255 -5.50 -22.56 -0.35
C LEU A 255 -6.76 -23.16 0.29
N ALA A 256 -7.68 -22.31 0.75
CA ALA A 256 -8.97 -22.76 1.30
C ALA A 256 -9.76 -23.58 0.28
N SER A 257 -9.78 -23.15 -0.99
CA SER A 257 -10.46 -23.85 -2.08
C SER A 257 -9.80 -25.19 -2.39
N GLN A 258 -8.47 -25.25 -2.42
CA GLN A 258 -7.69 -26.47 -2.63
C GLN A 258 -8.02 -27.55 -1.59
N TYR A 259 -8.15 -27.15 -0.32
CA TYR A 259 -8.45 -28.06 0.78
C TYR A 259 -9.95 -28.23 1.08
N ASN A 260 -10.82 -27.59 0.29
CA ASN A 260 -12.27 -27.57 0.49
C ASN A 260 -12.70 -27.04 1.87
N ILE A 261 -11.98 -26.05 2.40
CA ILE A 261 -12.31 -25.39 3.66
C ILE A 261 -13.61 -24.59 3.47
N THR A 262 -14.60 -24.87 4.30
CA THR A 262 -15.90 -24.19 4.28
C THR A 262 -15.85 -22.86 5.02
N LYS A 263 -16.83 -21.99 4.78
CA LYS A 263 -17.01 -20.73 5.51
C LYS A 263 -17.03 -20.92 7.03
N PRO A 264 -17.83 -21.84 7.61
CA PRO A 264 -17.79 -22.13 9.04
C PRO A 264 -16.41 -22.56 9.55
N GLN A 265 -15.71 -23.43 8.81
CA GLN A 265 -14.37 -23.90 9.18
C GLN A 265 -13.35 -22.76 9.17
N ALA A 266 -13.36 -21.89 8.16
CA ALA A 266 -12.45 -20.76 8.08
C ALA A 266 -12.66 -19.77 9.25
N ILE A 267 -13.92 -19.46 9.60
CA ILE A 267 -14.25 -18.63 10.77
C ILE A 267 -13.74 -19.29 12.06
N SER A 268 -13.92 -20.60 12.21
CA SER A 268 -13.42 -21.37 13.36
C SER A 268 -11.88 -21.33 13.45
N LEU A 269 -11.19 -21.45 12.31
CA LEU A 269 -9.72 -21.36 12.22
C LEU A 269 -9.21 -19.96 12.57
N HIS A 270 -9.89 -18.90 12.13
CA HIS A 270 -9.56 -17.51 12.53
C HIS A 270 -9.68 -17.32 14.04
N LYS A 271 -10.77 -17.81 14.63
CA LYS A 271 -10.94 -17.78 16.09
C LYS A 271 -9.84 -18.58 16.79
N ARG A 272 -9.48 -19.76 16.28
CA ARG A 272 -8.40 -20.61 16.81
C ARG A 272 -7.03 -19.92 16.74
N TYR A 273 -6.75 -19.22 15.64
CA TYR A 273 -5.53 -18.41 15.50
C TYR A 273 -5.44 -17.35 16.61
N LEU A 274 -6.52 -16.58 16.79
CA LEU A 274 -6.56 -15.52 17.79
C LEU A 274 -6.41 -16.07 19.22
N VAL A 275 -7.10 -17.18 19.54
CA VAL A 275 -6.95 -17.87 20.83
C VAL A 275 -5.48 -18.26 21.08
N ASN A 276 -4.77 -18.78 20.08
CA ASN A 276 -3.36 -19.14 20.24
C ASN A 276 -2.48 -17.92 20.49
N VAL A 277 -2.70 -16.81 19.76
CA VAL A 277 -1.96 -15.55 19.98
C VAL A 277 -2.22 -15.01 21.39
N THR A 278 -3.49 -14.97 21.82
CA THR A 278 -3.86 -14.52 23.17
C THR A 278 -3.27 -15.41 24.26
N ARG A 279 -3.26 -16.73 24.07
CA ARG A 279 -2.63 -17.68 24.99
C ARG A 279 -1.13 -17.44 25.12
N ILE A 280 -0.43 -17.18 24.01
CA ILE A 280 1.00 -16.86 24.01
C ILE A 280 1.25 -15.55 24.78
N ALA A 281 0.45 -14.52 24.55
CA ALA A 281 0.55 -13.25 25.27
C ALA A 281 0.28 -13.39 26.78
N LEU A 282 -0.54 -14.37 27.19
CA LEU A 282 -0.84 -14.63 28.59
C LEU A 282 0.17 -15.56 29.30
N MET A 283 1.23 -16.03 28.62
CA MET A 283 2.15 -17.02 29.20
C MET A 283 2.87 -16.55 30.47
N ASP A 284 3.08 -15.24 30.63
CA ASP A 284 3.66 -14.63 31.82
C ASP A 284 2.60 -14.19 32.85
N GLY A 285 1.33 -14.48 32.57
CA GLY A 285 0.17 -14.18 33.40
C GLY A 285 -0.40 -12.77 33.23
N ILE A 286 0.17 -11.92 32.36
CA ILE A 286 -0.27 -10.52 32.19
C ILE A 286 -0.20 -10.13 30.71
N ILE A 287 -1.30 -9.64 30.12
CA ILE A 287 -1.26 -9.00 28.79
C ILE A 287 -0.84 -7.54 28.96
N THR A 288 0.25 -7.13 28.32
CA THR A 288 0.69 -5.73 28.30
C THR A 288 -0.18 -4.86 27.39
N ASP A 289 -0.15 -3.54 27.55
CA ASP A 289 -0.88 -2.61 26.68
C ASP A 289 -0.50 -2.75 25.19
N PHE A 290 0.76 -3.10 24.90
CA PHE A 290 1.24 -3.33 23.54
C PHE A 290 0.67 -4.62 22.94
N GLU A 291 0.68 -5.72 23.70
CA GLU A 291 0.09 -6.99 23.27
C GLU A 291 -1.42 -6.88 23.13
N MET A 292 -2.09 -6.16 24.04
CA MET A 292 -3.52 -5.89 23.93
C MET A 292 -3.84 -5.12 22.64
N LYS A 293 -3.06 -4.09 22.33
CA LYS A 293 -3.23 -3.33 21.08
C LYS A 293 -3.01 -4.20 19.84
N ASP A 294 -2.01 -5.08 19.87
CA ASP A 294 -1.71 -6.00 18.78
C ASP A 294 -2.81 -7.05 18.59
N ILE A 295 -3.29 -7.66 19.68
CA ILE A 295 -4.41 -8.61 19.69
C ILE A 295 -5.69 -7.95 19.16
N MET A 296 -5.98 -6.71 19.56
CA MET A 296 -7.12 -5.94 19.05
C MET A 296 -7.00 -5.68 17.55
N GLN A 297 -5.80 -5.39 17.05
CA GLN A 297 -5.55 -5.20 15.63
C GLN A 297 -5.77 -6.51 14.84
N LEU A 298 -5.27 -7.65 15.36
CA LEU A 298 -5.50 -8.96 14.78
C LEU A 298 -6.98 -9.36 14.79
N ALA A 299 -7.69 -9.14 15.89
CA ALA A 299 -9.12 -9.41 15.98
C ALA A 299 -9.92 -8.62 14.94
N LYS A 300 -9.55 -7.36 14.71
CA LYS A 300 -10.14 -6.51 13.67
C LYS A 300 -9.89 -7.08 12.27
N LEU A 301 -8.65 -7.46 11.95
CA LEU A 301 -8.27 -8.06 10.65
C LEU A 301 -8.98 -9.38 10.39
N LEU A 302 -9.23 -10.17 11.45
CA LEU A 302 -9.93 -11.46 11.41
C LEU A 302 -11.45 -11.33 11.50
N HIS A 303 -11.99 -10.11 11.60
CA HIS A 303 -13.42 -9.83 11.79
C HIS A 303 -14.05 -10.53 13.00
N ILE A 304 -13.29 -10.64 14.08
CA ILE A 304 -13.77 -11.13 15.37
C ILE A 304 -14.32 -9.94 16.15
N ALA A 305 -15.57 -10.05 16.60
CA ALA A 305 -16.22 -8.98 17.35
C ALA A 305 -15.50 -8.73 18.68
N ARG A 306 -15.59 -7.50 19.20
CA ARG A 306 -14.97 -7.14 20.48
C ARG A 306 -15.49 -8.02 21.63
N ASP A 307 -16.78 -8.31 21.64
CA ASP A 307 -17.40 -9.16 22.66
C ASP A 307 -16.83 -10.59 22.61
N ASP A 308 -16.58 -11.13 21.40
CA ASP A 308 -15.94 -12.44 21.22
C ASP A 308 -14.48 -12.44 21.68
N LEU A 309 -13.74 -11.35 21.42
CA LEU A 309 -12.37 -11.18 21.90
C LEU A 309 -12.32 -11.12 23.43
N ASP A 310 -13.24 -10.37 24.05
CA ASP A 310 -13.32 -10.26 25.51
C ASP A 310 -13.61 -11.64 26.14
N VAL A 311 -14.47 -12.46 25.52
CA VAL A 311 -14.72 -13.84 25.93
C VAL A 311 -13.45 -14.70 25.81
N ILE A 312 -12.75 -14.64 24.68
CA ILE A 312 -11.49 -15.39 24.46
C ILE A 312 -10.46 -15.05 25.54
N ILE A 313 -10.25 -13.76 25.83
CA ILE A 313 -9.29 -13.31 26.85
C ILE A 313 -9.69 -13.84 28.24
N GLN A 314 -10.96 -13.73 28.61
CA GLN A 314 -11.46 -14.21 29.91
C GLN A 314 -11.33 -15.73 30.06
N GLU A 315 -11.63 -16.49 29.02
CA GLU A 315 -11.49 -17.96 29.01
C GLU A 315 -10.01 -18.37 29.14
N GLU A 316 -9.11 -17.75 28.38
CA GLU A 316 -7.68 -18.08 28.42
C GLU A 316 -7.03 -17.65 29.74
N GLN A 317 -7.44 -16.52 30.32
CA GLN A 317 -7.04 -16.12 31.67
C GLN A 317 -7.48 -17.15 32.72
N LYS A 318 -8.73 -17.63 32.66
CA LYS A 318 -9.22 -18.69 33.55
C LYS A 318 -8.46 -19.99 33.35
N ASN A 319 -8.17 -20.38 32.11
CA ASN A 319 -7.45 -21.60 31.78
C ASN A 319 -6.02 -21.61 32.38
N ILE A 320 -5.34 -20.46 32.37
CA ILE A 320 -4.00 -20.31 32.95
C ILE A 320 -4.03 -20.30 34.49
N VAL A 321 -5.05 -19.66 35.09
CA VAL A 321 -5.21 -19.67 36.55
C VAL A 321 -5.59 -21.07 37.07
N SER A 322 -6.40 -21.82 36.32
CA SER A 322 -6.93 -23.12 36.74
C SER A 322 -5.92 -24.27 36.57
N ASN A 323 -5.06 -24.20 35.55
CA ASN A 323 -4.12 -25.29 35.22
C ASN A 323 -2.64 -24.98 35.60
N GLY A 324 -2.39 -23.87 36.32
CA GLY A 324 -1.04 -23.31 36.47
C GLY A 324 -0.52 -22.77 35.13
N VAL A 325 0.70 -22.21 35.09
CA VAL A 325 1.37 -21.85 33.82
C VAL A 325 1.53 -23.13 33.01
N VAL A 326 0.54 -23.45 32.17
CA VAL A 326 0.61 -24.52 31.19
C VAL A 326 1.57 -24.01 30.15
N LYS A 327 2.86 -24.35 30.32
CA LYS A 327 3.80 -24.35 29.22
C LYS A 327 3.10 -25.06 28.06
N PRO A 328 3.02 -24.47 26.87
CA PRO A 328 2.38 -25.14 25.75
C PRO A 328 3.02 -26.53 25.66
N GLU A 329 2.20 -27.57 25.64
CA GLU A 329 2.63 -28.84 25.08
C GLU A 329 2.97 -28.54 23.61
N ILE A 330 4.23 -28.17 23.39
CA ILE A 330 4.87 -28.24 22.10
C ILE A 330 4.78 -29.72 21.75
N LYS A 331 3.78 -30.11 20.95
CA LYS A 331 3.78 -31.41 20.32
C LYS A 331 5.13 -31.53 19.61
N ASN A 332 5.89 -32.54 20.04
CA ASN A 332 7.25 -32.91 19.64
C ASN A 332 7.41 -33.14 18.12
N ASP A 333 7.25 -32.11 17.28
CA ASP A 333 7.39 -32.25 15.82
C ASP A 333 8.68 -31.62 15.27
N ILE A 334 9.59 -31.15 16.14
CA ILE A 334 10.93 -30.68 15.74
C ILE A 334 12.02 -31.75 15.93
N VAL A 335 11.74 -32.75 16.77
CA VAL A 335 12.71 -33.81 17.10
C VAL A 335 12.97 -34.65 15.86
N GLY A 336 14.24 -34.79 15.48
CA GLY A 336 14.70 -35.48 14.28
C GLY A 336 14.78 -34.63 13.02
N LYS A 337 14.20 -33.41 13.01
CA LYS A 337 14.32 -32.50 11.87
C LYS A 337 15.72 -31.90 11.79
N SER A 338 16.16 -31.62 10.58
CA SER A 338 17.50 -31.14 10.26
C SER A 338 17.57 -29.63 10.15
N VAL A 339 18.64 -29.03 10.70
CA VAL A 339 18.81 -27.57 10.73
C VAL A 339 20.20 -27.14 10.32
N CYS A 340 20.29 -26.06 9.54
CA CYS A 340 21.54 -25.40 9.20
C CYS A 340 21.47 -23.91 9.56
N PHE A 341 22.55 -23.36 10.12
CA PHE A 341 22.64 -21.93 10.43
C PHE A 341 23.53 -21.22 9.39
N THR A 342 23.13 -20.02 8.95
CA THR A 342 23.90 -19.19 8.00
C THR A 342 24.01 -17.73 8.48
N GLY A 343 25.01 -17.01 7.96
CA GLY A 343 25.29 -15.63 8.35
C GLY A 343 25.95 -15.48 9.73
N THR A 344 25.96 -14.26 10.26
CA THR A 344 26.34 -13.98 11.66
C THR A 344 25.06 -13.97 12.48
N LEU A 345 24.98 -14.79 13.53
CA LEU A 345 23.84 -14.82 14.44
C LEU A 345 23.85 -13.55 15.30
N THR A 346 22.66 -13.02 15.56
CA THR A 346 22.43 -11.74 16.22
C THR A 346 21.70 -11.88 17.55
N ALA A 347 21.19 -13.06 17.88
CA ALA A 347 20.50 -13.30 19.15
C ALA A 347 21.45 -13.17 20.34
N LEU A 348 20.86 -12.74 21.46
CA LEU A 348 21.48 -12.77 22.78
C LEU A 348 20.89 -13.93 23.57
N TYR A 349 21.74 -14.68 24.27
CA TYR A 349 21.34 -15.71 25.22
C TYR A 349 21.93 -15.36 26.59
N ASN A 350 21.07 -15.16 27.59
CA ASN A 350 21.46 -14.67 28.92
C ASN A 350 22.35 -13.41 28.87
N GLY A 351 22.04 -12.48 27.95
CA GLY A 351 22.78 -11.23 27.77
C GLY A 351 24.10 -11.33 27.00
N ASN A 352 24.51 -12.52 26.55
CA ASN A 352 25.73 -12.70 25.75
C ASN A 352 25.41 -13.00 24.27
N PRO A 353 26.24 -12.54 23.32
CA PRO A 353 26.08 -12.89 21.90
C PRO A 353 26.06 -14.39 21.68
N MET A 354 25.05 -14.87 20.96
CA MET A 354 24.91 -16.29 20.67
C MET A 354 25.91 -16.74 19.61
N ALA A 355 26.98 -17.40 20.04
CA ALA A 355 27.94 -18.02 19.14
C ALA A 355 27.30 -19.19 18.35
N ARG A 356 27.74 -19.40 17.10
CA ARG A 356 27.24 -20.47 16.23
C ARG A 356 27.33 -21.86 16.88
N GLU A 357 28.41 -22.15 17.60
CA GLU A 357 28.61 -23.43 18.29
C GLU A 357 27.55 -23.64 19.39
N MET A 358 27.21 -22.57 20.11
CA MET A 358 26.19 -22.57 21.15
C MET A 358 24.78 -22.75 20.58
N ALA A 359 24.47 -22.07 19.46
CA ALA A 359 23.22 -22.25 18.72
C ALA A 359 23.05 -23.70 18.21
N GLN A 360 24.13 -24.31 17.68
CA GLN A 360 24.12 -25.70 17.23
C GLN A 360 23.94 -26.68 18.39
N LYS A 361 24.60 -26.42 19.53
CA LYS A 361 24.43 -27.20 20.75
C LYS A 361 22.98 -27.16 21.24
N MET A 362 22.38 -25.97 21.33
CA MET A 362 20.97 -25.82 21.74
C MET A 362 20.01 -26.54 20.80
N ALA A 363 20.19 -26.43 19.48
CA ALA A 363 19.38 -27.17 18.53
C ALA A 363 19.49 -28.69 18.73
N THR A 364 20.70 -29.20 18.99
CA THR A 364 20.93 -30.63 19.25
C THR A 364 20.28 -31.08 20.56
N GLU A 365 20.36 -30.27 21.62
CA GLU A 365 19.73 -30.53 22.92
C GLU A 365 18.19 -30.59 22.82
N HIS A 366 17.61 -29.88 21.86
CA HIS A 366 16.17 -29.91 21.54
C HIS A 366 15.81 -30.95 20.47
N GLY A 367 16.74 -31.85 20.14
CA GLY A 367 16.49 -33.02 19.30
C GLY A 367 16.64 -32.79 17.78
N LEU A 368 17.16 -31.65 17.33
CA LEU A 368 17.42 -31.41 15.90
C LEU A 368 18.77 -31.98 15.45
N ILE A 369 18.84 -32.32 14.15
CA ILE A 369 20.06 -32.80 13.50
C ILE A 369 20.77 -31.63 12.82
N VAL A 370 21.85 -31.13 13.43
CA VAL A 370 22.62 -30.01 12.87
C VAL A 370 23.42 -30.45 11.63
N LYS A 371 23.20 -29.76 10.51
CA LYS A 371 23.93 -29.94 9.24
C LYS A 371 24.85 -28.75 8.97
N LYS A 372 26.04 -29.03 8.42
CA LYS A 372 27.03 -27.98 8.07
C LYS A 372 26.68 -27.21 6.78
N SER A 373 25.87 -27.83 5.92
CA SER A 373 25.53 -27.34 4.58
C SER A 373 24.06 -27.54 4.27
N VAL A 374 23.57 -26.76 3.29
CA VAL A 374 22.22 -26.92 2.73
C VAL A 374 22.19 -28.08 1.74
N THR A 375 21.40 -29.09 2.07
CA THR A 375 21.12 -30.32 1.30
C THR A 375 19.63 -30.41 0.99
N LYS A 376 19.20 -31.30 0.09
CA LYS A 376 17.80 -31.39 -0.35
C LYS A 376 16.85 -31.92 0.73
N ASP A 377 17.40 -32.66 1.69
CA ASP A 377 16.72 -33.19 2.88
C ASP A 377 16.74 -32.22 4.06
N LEU A 378 17.21 -30.98 3.88
CA LEU A 378 17.28 -30.00 4.96
C LEU A 378 15.89 -29.43 5.25
N ASP A 379 15.43 -29.56 6.49
CA ASP A 379 14.11 -29.06 6.93
C ASP A 379 14.13 -27.55 7.16
N TYR A 380 15.15 -27.05 7.88
CA TYR A 380 15.24 -25.64 8.29
C TYR A 380 16.60 -25.00 7.97
N LEU A 381 16.57 -23.83 7.34
CA LEU A 381 17.68 -22.89 7.28
C LEU A 381 17.41 -21.71 8.21
N VAL A 382 18.23 -21.53 9.24
CA VAL A 382 18.12 -20.42 10.19
C VAL A 382 19.07 -19.28 9.79
N THR A 383 18.54 -18.06 9.72
CA THR A 383 19.29 -16.87 9.33
C THR A 383 18.86 -15.63 10.10
N ALA A 384 19.78 -14.68 10.30
CA ALA A 384 19.47 -13.36 10.87
C ALA A 384 18.74 -12.45 9.87
N ASP A 385 18.88 -12.70 8.57
CA ASP A 385 18.25 -11.92 7.50
C ASP A 385 17.61 -12.88 6.47
N PRO A 386 16.27 -13.01 6.43
CA PRO A 386 15.58 -13.90 5.50
C PRO A 386 15.76 -13.51 4.03
N ASP A 387 16.13 -12.26 3.75
CA ASP A 387 16.39 -11.75 2.39
C ASP A 387 17.84 -11.97 1.96
N SER A 388 18.68 -12.54 2.83
CA SER A 388 20.09 -12.80 2.55
C SER A 388 20.31 -13.51 1.20
N MET A 389 21.25 -13.00 0.41
CA MET A 389 21.66 -13.57 -0.88
C MET A 389 22.87 -14.51 -0.79
N SER A 390 23.18 -15.00 0.43
CA SER A 390 24.26 -15.96 0.65
C SER A 390 24.08 -17.25 -0.18
N GLY A 391 25.19 -17.91 -0.53
CA GLY A 391 25.13 -19.17 -1.29
C GLY A 391 24.27 -20.25 -0.63
N LYS A 392 24.17 -20.25 0.71
CA LYS A 392 23.28 -21.14 1.48
C LYS A 392 21.80 -20.76 1.35
N ALA A 393 21.47 -19.46 1.44
CA ALA A 393 20.11 -18.98 1.29
C ALA A 393 19.56 -19.21 -0.12
N LYS A 394 20.37 -18.94 -1.16
CA LYS A 394 20.02 -19.27 -2.56
C LYS A 394 19.72 -20.76 -2.75
N LYS A 395 20.57 -21.62 -2.17
CA LYS A 395 20.43 -23.08 -2.25
C LYS A 395 19.22 -23.61 -1.48
N ALA A 396 18.87 -23.00 -0.34
CA ALA A 396 17.67 -23.34 0.42
C ALA A 396 16.39 -23.00 -0.36
N ARG A 397 16.32 -21.82 -0.99
CA ARG A 397 15.21 -21.46 -1.88
C ARG A 397 15.10 -22.44 -3.06
N GLN A 398 16.22 -22.82 -3.67
CA GLN A 398 16.24 -23.80 -4.77
C GLN A 398 15.72 -25.18 -4.34
N TYR A 399 15.94 -25.58 -3.09
CA TYR A 399 15.50 -26.86 -2.55
C TYR A 399 14.17 -26.80 -1.79
N ASN A 400 13.51 -25.64 -1.81
CA ASN A 400 12.27 -25.38 -1.06
C ASN A 400 12.41 -25.67 0.45
N THR A 401 13.62 -25.50 1.00
CA THR A 401 13.89 -25.60 2.43
C THR A 401 13.28 -24.41 3.15
N LYS A 402 12.59 -24.65 4.28
CA LYS A 402 11.98 -23.58 5.08
C LYS A 402 13.05 -22.67 5.67
N ILE A 403 13.02 -21.39 5.33
CA ILE A 403 13.94 -20.38 5.86
C ILE A 403 13.28 -19.73 7.07
N LEU A 404 13.93 -19.81 8.24
CA LEU A 404 13.46 -19.21 9.48
C LEU A 404 14.36 -18.05 9.88
N VAL A 405 13.72 -16.93 10.25
CA VAL A 405 14.42 -15.84 10.94
C VAL A 405 14.81 -16.32 12.32
N GLU A 406 15.99 -15.90 12.78
CA GLU A 406 16.59 -16.32 14.04
C GLU A 406 15.61 -16.27 15.24
N GLN A 407 14.85 -15.19 15.39
CA GLN A 407 13.86 -15.04 16.46
C GLN A 407 12.74 -16.10 16.38
N ALA A 408 12.24 -16.39 15.18
CA ALA A 408 11.20 -17.39 14.97
C ALA A 408 11.72 -18.79 15.30
N PHE A 409 12.99 -19.07 15.02
CA PHE A 409 13.62 -20.33 15.38
C PHE A 409 13.77 -20.50 16.90
N TRP A 410 14.16 -19.46 17.64
CA TRP A 410 14.25 -19.55 19.10
C TRP A 410 12.89 -19.72 19.77
N ASN A 411 11.87 -19.01 19.26
CA ASN A 411 10.49 -19.19 19.69
C ASN A 411 10.00 -20.63 19.43
N LEU A 412 10.36 -21.23 18.29
CA LEU A 412 10.06 -22.64 17.97
C LEU A 412 10.67 -23.62 18.99
N LEU A 413 11.86 -23.31 19.52
CA LEU A 413 12.52 -24.09 20.57
C LEU A 413 12.02 -23.78 21.99
N GLY A 414 11.07 -22.85 22.14
CA GLY A 414 10.60 -22.38 23.45
C GLY A 414 11.63 -21.55 24.22
N LEU A 415 12.61 -20.96 23.52
CA LEU A 415 13.67 -20.13 24.08
C LEU A 415 13.40 -18.66 23.77
N ASN A 416 13.07 -17.86 24.79
CA ASN A 416 12.87 -16.42 24.64
C ASN A 416 14.22 -15.68 24.50
N SER A 417 14.59 -15.24 23.29
CA SER A 417 15.68 -14.27 23.10
C SER A 417 15.13 -12.84 23.13
N LYS A 418 14.86 -12.27 24.31
CA LYS A 418 14.65 -10.81 24.40
C LYS A 418 16.00 -10.09 24.35
N ALA A 419 16.08 -9.10 23.47
CA ALA A 419 17.03 -8.02 23.54
C ALA A 419 16.89 -7.32 24.90
N THR A 420 17.91 -7.43 25.74
CA THR A 420 18.05 -6.61 26.94
C THR A 420 18.49 -5.22 26.48
N SER A 421 17.57 -4.25 26.43
CA SER A 421 17.94 -2.84 26.31
C SER A 421 18.78 -2.46 27.52
N ILE A 422 20.03 -2.09 27.26
CA ILE A 422 20.90 -1.40 28.21
C ILE A 422 20.35 0.03 28.35
N HIS A 423 19.54 0.25 29.38
CA HIS A 423 19.47 1.55 30.04
C HIS A 423 19.24 1.33 31.52
N ASN A 424 20.34 1.10 32.23
CA ASN A 424 20.58 1.56 33.60
C ASN A 424 22.04 1.25 33.90
N LEU A 425 22.89 2.29 33.81
CA LEU A 425 24.00 2.56 34.73
C LEU A 425 24.65 3.89 34.31
N ASN A 426 24.55 4.84 35.25
CA ASN A 426 25.04 6.23 35.31
C ASN A 426 24.19 7.30 34.63
#